data_AF-A0A7H4LVT3-F1
#
_entry.id   AF-A0A7H4LVT3-F1
#
_cell.length_a   1.000
_cell.length_b   1.000
_cell.length_c   1.000
_cell.angle_alpha   90.00
_cell.angle_beta   90.00
_cell.angle_gamma   90.00
#
_symmetry.space_group_name_H-M   'P 1'
#
loop_
_entity.id
_entity.type
_entity.pdbx_description
1 polymer ?
#
loop_
_entity_poly.entity_id
_entity_poly.type
_entity_poly.pdbx_seq_one_letter_code
_entity_poly.pdbx_strand_id
1 'polypeptide(L)' 'MIGQMNEGHAATAAALQLCRVVQPAFAELYGADGLTDDPVSGLEYRNGMVAVNDSPGLGVQFDAARANLLQEFNDARC' A
#
# COMPACT_ATOMS: atom_id res chain seq x y z
N MET A 1 -16.41 -2.67 7.91
CA MET A 1 -16.09 -1.97 6.65
C MET A 1 -14.66 -1.46 6.77
N ILE A 2 -13.86 -1.58 5.72
CA ILE A 2 -12.53 -0.94 5.62
C ILE A 2 -12.61 0.07 4.48
N GLY A 3 -12.16 1.29 4.73
CA GLY A 3 -12.09 2.36 3.73
C GLY A 3 -10.70 2.97 3.69
N GLN A 4 -10.45 3.72 2.62
CA GLN A 4 -9.18 4.37 2.35
C GLN A 4 -9.39 5.83 1.95
N MET A 5 -8.33 6.63 2.07
CA MET A 5 -8.24 7.93 1.41
C MET A 5 -7.60 7.75 0.02
N ASN A 6 -7.35 8.85 -0.70
CA ASN A 6 -6.42 8.83 -1.82
C ASN A 6 -4.99 8.72 -1.26
N GLU A 7 -4.39 7.54 -1.37
CA GLU A 7 -3.12 7.20 -0.73
C GLU A 7 -2.29 6.24 -1.59
N GLY A 8 -1.00 6.11 -1.26
CA GLY A 8 -0.07 5.32 -2.07
C GLY A 8 -0.21 3.79 -1.93
N HIS A 9 0.50 3.06 -2.77
CA HIS A 9 0.47 1.62 -2.89
C HIS A 9 0.82 0.90 -1.58
N ALA A 10 1.74 1.44 -0.78
CA ALA A 10 2.09 0.86 0.52
C ALA A 10 0.90 0.85 1.49
N ALA A 11 0.15 1.95 1.55
CA ALA A 11 -0.99 2.07 2.46
C ALA A 11 -2.16 1.18 1.99
N THR A 12 -2.43 1.12 0.69
CA THR A 12 -3.39 0.15 0.12
C THR A 12 -3.00 -1.29 0.34
N ALA A 13 -1.72 -1.64 0.20
CA ALA A 13 -1.27 -2.99 0.51
C ALA A 13 -1.51 -3.34 1.99
N ALA A 14 -1.24 -2.41 2.92
CA ALA A 14 -1.53 -2.60 4.34
C ALA A 14 -3.03 -2.78 4.62
N ALA A 15 -3.89 -1.96 4.02
CA ALA A 15 -5.34 -2.09 4.11
C ALA A 15 -5.85 -3.43 3.54
N LEU A 16 -5.26 -3.91 2.44
CA LEU A 16 -5.55 -5.21 1.85
C LEU A 16 -5.17 -6.36 2.80
N GLN A 17 -3.99 -6.31 3.42
CA GLN A 17 -3.59 -7.33 4.40
C GLN A 17 -4.53 -7.34 5.62
N LEU A 18 -4.97 -6.17 6.10
CA LEU A 18 -5.97 -6.08 7.16
C LEU A 18 -7.29 -6.72 6.73
N CYS A 19 -7.77 -6.43 5.51
CA CYS A 19 -8.98 -7.04 4.95
C CYS A 19 -8.91 -8.57 4.90
N ARG A 20 -7.74 -9.14 4.60
CA ARG A 20 -7.54 -10.61 4.61
C ARG A 20 -7.77 -11.22 5.99
N VAL A 21 -7.38 -10.51 7.05
CA VAL A 21 -7.50 -11.00 8.44
C VAL A 21 -8.91 -10.78 9.00
N VAL A 22 -9.47 -9.59 8.83
CA VAL A 22 -10.74 -9.21 9.49
C VAL A 22 -11.98 -9.51 8.66
N GLN A 23 -11.79 -9.91 7.39
CA GLN A 23 -12.85 -10.33 6.45
C GLN A 23 -14.07 -9.39 6.48
N PRO A 24 -13.90 -8.09 6.22
CA PRO A 24 -15.00 -7.15 6.30
C PRO A 24 -16.03 -7.43 5.19
N ALA A 25 -17.31 -7.23 5.48
CA ALA A 25 -18.37 -7.37 4.45
C ALA A 25 -18.21 -6.38 3.28
N PHE A 26 -17.55 -5.25 3.50
CA PHE A 26 -17.31 -4.20 2.51
C PHE A 26 -15.91 -3.62 2.68
N ALA A 27 -15.21 -3.42 1.56
CA ALA A 27 -13.89 -2.79 1.50
C ALA A 27 -13.80 -1.84 0.31
N GLU A 28 -13.39 -0.60 0.56
CA GLU A 28 -13.10 0.41 -0.46
C GLU A 28 -11.59 0.57 -0.57
N LEU A 29 -10.97 -0.12 -1.53
CA LEU A 29 -9.51 -0.24 -1.65
C LEU A 29 -8.92 0.42 -2.90
N TYR A 30 -9.49 1.53 -3.35
CA TYR A 30 -9.09 2.23 -4.58
C TYR A 30 -8.06 3.35 -4.37
N GLY A 31 -7.51 3.51 -3.15
CA GLY A 31 -6.66 4.65 -2.81
C GLY A 31 -5.47 4.86 -3.74
N ALA A 32 -4.87 3.76 -4.21
CA ALA A 32 -3.73 3.74 -5.12
C ALA A 32 -4.09 3.50 -6.61
N ASP A 33 -5.37 3.32 -6.94
CA ASP A 33 -5.79 3.02 -8.32
C ASP A 33 -5.51 4.22 -9.24
N GLY A 34 -4.82 3.96 -10.35
CA GLY A 34 -4.39 4.99 -11.31
C GLY A 34 -3.13 5.78 -10.92
N LEU A 35 -2.53 5.55 -9.74
CA LEU A 35 -1.22 6.13 -9.42
C LEU A 35 -0.12 5.42 -10.23
N THR A 36 0.66 6.19 -11.00
CA THR A 36 1.70 5.62 -11.89
C THR A 36 3.12 5.96 -11.44
N ASP A 37 3.28 6.99 -10.62
CA ASP A 37 4.55 7.54 -10.15
C ASP A 37 4.87 7.21 -8.69
N ASP A 38 4.14 6.27 -8.09
CA ASP A 38 4.39 5.80 -6.72
C ASP A 38 5.73 5.04 -6.62
N PRO A 39 6.61 5.34 -5.63
CA PRO A 39 7.84 4.58 -5.40
C PRO A 39 7.59 3.14 -4.94
N VAL A 40 6.35 2.78 -4.62
CA VAL A 40 5.93 1.43 -4.25
C VAL A 40 5.12 0.80 -5.38
N SER A 41 5.43 -0.44 -5.73
CA SER A 41 4.77 -1.20 -6.80
C SER A 41 4.30 -2.58 -6.34
N GLY A 42 3.47 -3.25 -7.14
CA GLY A 42 3.06 -4.64 -6.92
C GLY A 42 1.59 -4.83 -6.56
N LEU A 43 0.80 -3.76 -6.50
CA LEU A 43 -0.66 -3.86 -6.51
C LEU A 43 -1.17 -4.07 -7.94
N GLU A 44 -2.16 -4.93 -8.07
CA GLU A 44 -2.88 -5.15 -9.33
C GLU A 44 -4.36 -4.89 -9.14
N TYR A 45 -4.91 -3.99 -9.95
CA TYR A 45 -6.34 -3.75 -10.02
C TYR A 45 -6.93 -4.47 -11.23
N ARG A 46 -7.98 -5.28 -10.99
CA ARG A 46 -8.69 -5.99 -12.06
C ARG A 46 -10.13 -6.28 -11.65
N ASN A 47 -11.09 -5.91 -12.49
CA ASN A 47 -12.51 -6.24 -12.32
C ASN A 47 -13.09 -5.86 -10.93
N GLY A 48 -12.72 -4.69 -10.40
CA GLY A 48 -13.14 -4.24 -9.07
C GLY A 48 -12.46 -4.96 -7.90
N MET A 49 -11.43 -5.77 -8.18
CA MET A 49 -10.58 -6.40 -7.18
C MET A 49 -9.22 -5.73 -7.15
N VAL A 50 -8.62 -5.70 -5.96
CA VAL A 50 -7.20 -5.40 -5.77
C VAL A 50 -6.50 -6.67 -5.30
N ALA A 51 -5.33 -6.94 -5.87
CA ALA A 51 -4.49 -8.06 -5.51
C ALA A 51 -3.07 -7.60 -5.22
N VAL A 52 -2.36 -8.42 -4.46
CA VAL A 52 -0.93 -8.26 -4.17
C VAL A 52 -0.29 -9.64 -4.17
N ASN A 53 0.99 -9.72 -4.54
CA ASN A 53 1.73 -10.97 -4.52
C ASN A 53 1.72 -11.63 -3.14
N ASP A 54 1.62 -12.96 -3.12
CA ASP A 54 1.70 -13.74 -1.89
C ASP A 54 3.17 -13.91 -1.47
N SER A 55 3.71 -12.89 -0.82
CA SER A 55 5.07 -12.85 -0.30
C SER A 55 5.08 -12.24 1.10
N PRO A 56 6.13 -12.48 1.91
CA PRO A 56 6.23 -11.92 3.26
C PRO A 56 6.05 -10.40 3.31
N GLY A 57 5.49 -9.90 4.40
CA GLY A 57 5.20 -8.48 4.58
C GLY A 57 3.92 -8.05 3.87
N LEU A 58 3.95 -6.90 3.19
CA LEU A 58 2.77 -6.33 2.53
C LEU A 58 2.54 -6.88 1.11
N GLY A 59 3.52 -7.56 0.51
CA GLY A 59 3.44 -8.09 -0.86
C GLY A 59 3.83 -7.10 -1.97
N VAL A 60 4.25 -5.88 -1.60
CA VAL A 60 4.69 -4.81 -2.50
C VAL A 60 6.20 -4.60 -2.43
N GLN A 61 6.77 -3.95 -3.44
CA GLN A 61 8.19 -3.56 -3.50
C GLN A 61 8.33 -2.05 -3.39
N PHE A 62 9.27 -1.59 -2.56
CA PHE A 62 9.66 -0.18 -2.46
C PHE A 62 10.95 0.07 -3.22
N ASP A 63 10.93 1.05 -4.13
CA ASP A 63 12.11 1.54 -4.85
C ASP A 63 12.52 2.91 -4.31
N ALA A 64 13.54 2.91 -3.45
CA ALA A 64 14.08 4.13 -2.86
C ALA A 64 14.65 5.11 -3.90
N ALA A 65 15.08 4.65 -5.08
CA ALA A 65 15.59 5.52 -6.13
C ALA A 65 14.49 6.37 -6.79
N ARG A 66 13.22 5.97 -6.63
CA ARG A 66 12.03 6.71 -7.10
C ARG A 66 11.41 7.60 -6.03
N ALA A 67 11.89 7.52 -4.79
CA ALA A 67 11.42 8.34 -3.69
C ALA A 67 12.27 9.61 -3.54
N ASN A 68 11.64 10.71 -3.14
CA ASN A 68 12.36 11.91 -2.73
C ASN A 68 12.42 11.95 -1.19
N LEU A 69 13.64 12.01 -0.65
CA LEU A 69 13.83 12.17 0.78
C LEU A 69 13.38 13.56 1.21
N LEU A 70 12.33 13.63 2.01
CA LEU A 70 11.84 14.91 2.54
C LEU A 70 12.53 15.29 3.85
N GLN A 71 12.74 14.33 4.73
CA GLN A 71 13.27 14.56 6.08
C GLN A 71 13.81 13.27 6.69
N GLU A 72 14.89 13.40 7.46
CA GLU A 72 15.38 12.36 8.36
C GLU A 72 15.30 12.87 9.80
N PHE A 73 14.82 12.02 10.70
CA PHE A 73 14.85 12.27 12.13
C PHE A 73 15.92 11.37 12.74
N ASN A 74 16.81 11.96 13.54
CA ASN A 74 17.82 11.20 14.25
C ASN A 74 17.50 11.25 15.75
N ASP A 75 16.69 10.30 16.20
CA ASP A 75 16.33 10.13 17.61
C ASP A 75 17.39 9.32 18.38
N ALA A 76 18.50 8.94 17.73
CA ALA A 76 19.64 8.31 18.38
C ALA A 76 20.31 9.31 19.34
N ARG A 77 19.78 9.41 20.55
CA ARG A 77 20.52 9.92 21.69
C ARG A 77 21.54 8.84 22.06
N CYS A 78 22.82 9.14 21.84
CA CYS A 78 23.93 8.42 22.46
C CYS A 78 23.77 8.39 23.99
#